data_AF-A0A2N6E4N8-F1
#
_entry.id   AF-A0A2N6E4N8-F1
#
_cell.length_a   1.000
_cell.length_b   1.000
_cell.length_c   1.000
_cell.angle_alpha   90.00
_cell.angle_beta   90.00
_cell.angle_gamma   90.00
#
_symmetry.space_group_name_H-M   'P 1'
#
loop_
_entity.id
_entity.type
_entity.pdbx_description
1 polymer ?
#
loop_
_entity_poly.entity_id
_entity_poly.type
_entity_poly.pdbx_seq_one_letter_code
_entity_poly.pdbx_strand_id
1 'polypeptide(L)'
;MANHSRILRLFSDFARQCFGDEAFLILEFYPDEWPKQKEETPTPTVFYSPYLPTGEIFQALTPYLERIIHDGFVGFGMANNRLGMEMFYSEEKVLTCFTGNHLKVMDLLAKHDLRHRQKLFLPADFGHDHLSLQCHARHQLPEELAQFSDRDLDYLVFCKELGDALEMFPVEDGLAFFLSKKDQDQVERCLSGHPDYAVFADEDFGAVILDWNDFVEECERCFEGDLFEYQQGLQLRDLLQYVLEGVSPQLKIKLERILSDPDQRFRKALGDHRKRLDPPEEPRLTSERFWYQGVCRNQGSDLRRDLIRHGWYTP
;
A
#
# COMPACT_ATOMS: atom_id res chain seq x y z
N MET A 1 9.33 -5.37 -30.01
CA MET A 1 9.35 -5.56 -28.55
C MET A 1 10.19 -4.47 -27.92
N ALA A 2 9.82 -3.96 -26.75
CA ALA A 2 10.64 -3.00 -26.02
C ALA A 2 12.03 -3.60 -25.74
N ASN A 3 13.08 -2.78 -25.74
CA ASN A 3 14.42 -3.25 -25.45
C ASN A 3 14.52 -3.53 -23.94
N HIS A 4 14.30 -4.80 -23.54
CA HIS A 4 14.36 -5.25 -22.14
C HIS A 4 15.62 -4.75 -21.43
N SER A 5 16.78 -4.87 -22.07
CA SER A 5 18.05 -4.41 -21.50
C SER A 5 18.10 -2.89 -21.24
N ARG A 6 17.30 -2.10 -21.96
CA ARG A 6 17.16 -0.66 -21.74
C ARG A 6 16.25 -0.37 -20.57
N ILE A 7 15.12 -1.08 -20.45
CA ILE A 7 14.18 -0.93 -19.33
C ILE A 7 14.86 -1.34 -18.02
N LEU A 8 15.49 -2.52 -17.98
CA LEU A 8 16.26 -3.00 -16.82
C LEU A 8 17.30 -1.97 -16.37
N ARG A 9 18.10 -1.44 -17.32
CA ARG A 9 19.12 -0.43 -17.01
C ARG A 9 18.52 0.84 -16.45
N LEU A 10 17.47 1.36 -17.09
CA LEU A 10 16.79 2.56 -16.64
C LEU A 10 16.17 2.38 -15.25
N PHE A 11 15.51 1.25 -15.01
CA PHE A 11 14.90 0.92 -13.73
C PHE A 11 15.94 0.80 -12.61
N SER A 12 17.04 0.09 -12.88
CA SER A 12 18.17 -0.05 -11.94
C SER A 12 18.84 1.29 -11.63
N ASP A 13 19.09 2.10 -12.66
CA ASP A 13 19.73 3.41 -12.51
C ASP A 13 18.81 4.40 -11.80
N PHE A 14 17.51 4.36 -12.08
CA PHE A 14 16.51 5.15 -11.38
C PHE A 14 16.46 4.77 -9.92
N ALA A 15 16.37 3.48 -9.59
CA ALA A 15 16.23 3.08 -8.21
C ALA A 15 17.45 3.46 -7.36
N ARG A 16 18.64 3.15 -7.86
CA ARG A 16 19.90 3.52 -7.22
C ARG A 16 20.05 5.03 -7.02
N GLN A 17 19.60 5.83 -7.99
CA GLN A 17 19.77 7.28 -7.92
C GLN A 17 18.64 7.97 -7.17
N CYS A 18 17.41 7.47 -7.22
CA CYS A 18 16.21 8.21 -6.82
C CYS A 18 15.52 7.69 -5.56
N PHE A 19 15.53 6.38 -5.27
CA PHE A 19 14.77 5.81 -4.14
C PHE A 19 15.55 5.77 -2.82
N GLY A 20 16.87 5.93 -2.85
CA GLY A 20 17.69 5.87 -1.64
C GLY A 20 17.92 4.43 -1.19
N ASP A 21 17.99 4.21 0.12
CA ASP A 21 18.33 2.90 0.69
C ASP A 21 17.12 1.97 0.80
N GLU A 22 15.90 2.51 0.87
CA GLU A 22 14.65 1.76 1.04
C GLU A 22 13.55 2.23 0.08
N ALA A 23 12.66 1.32 -0.27
CA ALA A 23 11.49 1.56 -1.12
C ALA A 23 10.46 0.45 -0.89
N PHE A 24 9.28 0.57 -1.48
CA PHE A 24 8.40 -0.58 -1.67
C PHE A 24 8.26 -0.90 -3.16
N LEU A 25 8.05 -2.17 -3.46
CA LEU A 25 7.74 -2.67 -4.80
C LEU A 25 6.23 -2.57 -5.04
N ILE A 26 5.87 -2.16 -6.24
CA ILE A 26 4.51 -2.18 -6.76
C ILE A 26 4.43 -3.31 -7.80
N LEU A 27 3.44 -4.20 -7.67
CA LEU A 27 3.14 -5.24 -8.66
C LEU A 27 1.67 -5.17 -9.02
N GLU A 28 1.35 -5.16 -10.30
CA GLU A 28 -0.02 -5.03 -10.82
C GLU A 28 -0.29 -6.21 -11.75
N PHE A 29 -1.33 -7.00 -11.48
CA PHE A 29 -1.76 -8.10 -12.34
C PHE A 29 -3.21 -8.52 -12.06
N TYR A 30 -3.79 -9.35 -12.93
CA TYR A 30 -5.15 -9.87 -12.77
C TYR A 30 -5.15 -11.20 -12.01
N PRO A 31 -5.62 -11.28 -10.75
CA PRO A 31 -5.73 -12.55 -10.04
C PRO A 31 -6.88 -13.43 -10.57
N ASP A 32 -6.73 -14.75 -10.49
CA ASP A 32 -7.69 -15.76 -10.96
C ASP A 32 -9.09 -15.66 -10.34
N GLU A 33 -9.21 -15.05 -9.16
CA GLU A 33 -10.46 -14.94 -8.40
C GLU A 33 -11.30 -13.73 -8.86
N TRP A 34 -11.73 -13.70 -10.13
CA TRP A 34 -12.78 -12.77 -10.53
C TRP A 34 -14.16 -13.41 -10.31
N PRO A 35 -14.97 -12.97 -9.33
CA PRO A 35 -16.37 -13.34 -9.32
C PRO A 35 -17.00 -12.80 -10.61
N LYS A 36 -17.58 -13.69 -11.42
CA LYS A 36 -18.31 -13.40 -12.67
C LYS A 36 -19.56 -12.52 -12.49
N GLN A 37 -19.62 -11.72 -11.43
CA GLN A 37 -20.73 -10.87 -11.06
C GLN A 37 -20.29 -9.41 -11.10
N LYS A 38 -20.19 -8.86 -12.32
CA LYS A 38 -20.61 -7.50 -12.72
C LYS A 38 -20.19 -7.29 -14.17
N GLU A 39 -20.97 -6.51 -14.92
CA GLU A 39 -20.70 -6.07 -16.30
C GLU A 39 -19.51 -5.08 -16.41
N GLU A 40 -18.63 -5.06 -15.40
CA GLU A 40 -17.48 -4.16 -15.35
C GLU A 40 -16.28 -4.83 -16.02
N THR A 41 -15.54 -4.04 -16.78
CA THR A 41 -14.27 -4.46 -17.38
C THR A 41 -13.33 -4.90 -16.25
N PRO A 42 -12.68 -6.06 -16.33
CA PRO A 42 -11.76 -6.49 -15.29
C PRO A 42 -10.66 -5.43 -15.14
N THR A 43 -10.35 -5.08 -13.89
CA THR A 43 -9.26 -4.19 -13.52
C THR A 43 -8.17 -4.99 -12.83
N PRO A 44 -6.89 -4.72 -13.07
CA PRO A 44 -5.84 -5.43 -12.38
C PRO A 44 -5.87 -5.09 -10.88
N THR A 45 -5.39 -6.01 -10.06
CA THR A 45 -5.16 -5.76 -8.63
C THR A 45 -3.75 -5.26 -8.44
N VAL A 46 -3.59 -4.23 -7.61
CA VAL A 46 -2.28 -3.67 -7.25
C VAL A 46 -1.85 -4.26 -5.91
N PHE A 47 -0.59 -4.67 -5.83
CA PHE A 47 0.05 -5.23 -4.64
C PHE A 47 1.25 -4.37 -4.26
N TYR A 48 1.40 -4.09 -2.97
CA TYR A 48 2.59 -3.43 -2.42
C TYR A 48 3.38 -4.40 -1.55
N SER A 49 4.70 -4.34 -1.63
CA SER A 49 5.56 -4.90 -0.59
C SER A 49 5.59 -3.94 0.62
N PRO A 50 6.04 -4.39 1.81
CA PRO A 50 6.52 -3.46 2.82
C PRO A 50 7.71 -2.64 2.29
N TYR A 51 8.12 -1.62 3.06
CA TYR A 51 9.40 -0.96 2.81
C TYR A 51 10.53 -1.96 3.07
N LEU A 52 11.37 -2.12 2.06
CA LEU A 52 12.51 -3.03 2.08
C LEU A 52 13.75 -2.29 1.57
N PRO A 53 14.95 -2.75 1.95
CA PRO A 53 16.17 -2.28 1.33
C PRO A 53 16.08 -2.43 -0.18
N THR A 54 16.39 -1.37 -0.92
CA THR A 54 16.28 -1.36 -2.39
C THR A 54 17.04 -2.54 -3.01
N GLY A 55 18.21 -2.88 -2.46
CA GLY A 55 18.99 -4.04 -2.92
C GLY A 55 18.27 -5.39 -2.79
N GLU A 56 17.51 -5.59 -1.71
CA GLU A 56 16.74 -6.82 -1.49
C GLU A 56 15.59 -6.94 -2.50
N ILE A 57 14.89 -5.84 -2.77
CA ILE A 57 13.85 -5.79 -3.81
C ILE A 57 14.44 -6.21 -5.17
N PHE A 58 15.60 -5.66 -5.55
CA PHE A 58 16.24 -6.04 -6.81
C PHE A 58 16.66 -7.51 -6.84
N GLN A 59 17.20 -8.02 -5.73
CA GLN A 59 17.60 -9.41 -5.64
C GLN A 59 16.40 -10.35 -5.83
N ALA A 60 15.26 -10.04 -5.22
CA ALA A 60 14.02 -10.80 -5.37
C ALA A 60 13.39 -10.66 -6.76
N LEU A 61 13.44 -9.46 -7.36
CA LEU A 61 12.84 -9.17 -8.66
C LEU A 61 13.64 -9.74 -9.84
N THR A 62 14.97 -9.81 -9.72
CA THR A 62 15.89 -10.19 -10.82
C THR A 62 15.50 -11.49 -11.53
N PRO A 63 15.15 -12.60 -10.85
CA PRO A 63 14.76 -13.85 -11.51
C PRO A 63 13.50 -13.74 -12.38
N TYR A 64 12.65 -12.73 -12.14
CA TYR A 64 11.33 -12.56 -12.75
C TYR A 64 11.29 -11.45 -13.80
N LEU A 65 12.28 -10.55 -13.80
CA LEU A 65 12.21 -9.29 -14.52
C LEU A 65 12.03 -9.44 -16.03
N GLU A 66 12.65 -10.44 -16.66
CA GLU A 66 12.44 -10.72 -18.09
C GLU A 66 10.97 -11.00 -18.40
N ARG A 67 10.32 -11.83 -17.57
CA ARG A 67 8.92 -12.21 -17.77
C ARG A 67 7.98 -11.04 -17.48
N ILE A 68 8.21 -10.34 -16.37
CA ILE A 68 7.43 -9.16 -15.95
C ILE A 68 7.47 -8.04 -17.01
N ILE A 69 8.64 -7.74 -17.59
CA ILE A 69 8.76 -6.68 -18.61
C ILE A 69 7.97 -7.01 -19.89
N HIS A 70 7.88 -8.30 -20.23
CA HIS A 70 7.32 -8.75 -21.49
C HIS A 70 5.85 -9.19 -21.42
N ASP A 71 5.36 -9.68 -20.29
CA ASP A 71 3.99 -10.19 -20.18
C ASP A 71 2.96 -9.06 -20.24
N GLY A 72 1.96 -9.18 -21.10
CA GLY A 72 0.95 -8.14 -21.34
C GLY A 72 -0.03 -7.90 -20.19
N PHE A 73 -0.05 -8.73 -19.15
CA PHE A 73 -0.97 -8.61 -18.01
C PHE A 73 -0.28 -8.16 -16.72
N VAL A 74 0.98 -7.71 -16.81
CA VAL A 74 1.79 -7.35 -15.64
C VAL A 74 2.31 -5.93 -15.76
N GLY A 75 2.03 -5.14 -14.73
CA GLY A 75 2.68 -3.89 -14.39
C GLY A 75 3.58 -4.06 -13.17
N PHE A 76 4.65 -3.28 -13.09
CA PHE A 76 5.53 -3.25 -11.91
C PHE A 76 6.20 -1.91 -11.74
N GLY A 77 6.55 -1.58 -10.51
CA GLY A 77 7.23 -0.34 -10.19
C GLY A 77 7.87 -0.35 -8.83
N MET A 78 8.45 0.77 -8.47
CA MET A 78 8.94 1.03 -7.13
C MET A 78 8.54 2.44 -6.74
N ALA A 79 8.30 2.63 -5.46
CA ALA A 79 7.98 3.93 -4.90
C ALA A 79 8.61 4.13 -3.53
N ASN A 80 8.78 5.39 -3.19
CA ASN A 80 9.15 5.84 -1.87
C ASN A 80 8.35 7.11 -1.57
N ASN A 81 7.35 7.00 -0.69
CA ASN A 81 6.43 8.08 -0.38
C ASN A 81 7.16 9.24 0.32
N ARG A 82 8.14 8.93 1.19
CA ARG A 82 8.98 9.93 1.89
C ARG A 82 9.75 10.81 0.91
N LEU A 83 10.21 10.24 -0.20
CA LEU A 83 10.92 10.98 -1.24
C LEU A 83 9.97 11.62 -2.27
N GLY A 84 8.68 11.27 -2.24
CA GLY A 84 7.72 11.66 -3.27
C GLY A 84 8.16 11.15 -4.63
N MET A 85 8.66 9.92 -4.68
CA MET A 85 9.22 9.29 -5.87
C MET A 85 8.47 8.02 -6.20
N GLU A 86 8.10 7.85 -7.46
CA GLU A 86 7.54 6.62 -8.00
C GLU A 86 8.01 6.46 -9.44
N MET A 87 8.27 5.22 -9.82
CA MET A 87 8.51 4.81 -11.19
C MET A 87 7.72 3.53 -11.44
N PHE A 88 6.82 3.56 -12.42
CA PHE A 88 5.92 2.45 -12.69
C PHE A 88 5.90 2.14 -14.19
N TYR A 89 6.06 0.87 -14.52
CA TYR A 89 5.98 0.33 -15.87
C TYR A 89 4.72 -0.52 -15.98
N SER A 90 3.70 0.02 -16.63
CA SER A 90 2.37 -0.59 -16.67
C SER A 90 2.28 -1.77 -17.64
N GLU A 91 1.16 -2.49 -17.58
CA GLU A 91 0.78 -3.53 -18.56
C GLU A 91 0.75 -3.00 -20.01
N GLU A 92 0.38 -1.73 -20.18
CA GLU A 92 0.44 -0.95 -21.43
C GLU A 92 1.87 -0.69 -21.93
N LYS A 93 2.89 -1.13 -21.20
CA LYS A 93 4.31 -0.92 -21.53
C LYS A 93 4.68 0.57 -21.60
N VAL A 94 4.00 1.37 -20.77
CA VAL A 94 4.27 2.78 -20.56
C VAL A 94 5.01 2.93 -19.23
N LEU A 95 6.14 3.63 -19.29
CA LEU A 95 6.87 4.00 -18.09
C LEU A 95 6.42 5.39 -17.62
N THR A 96 5.81 5.45 -16.44
CA THR A 96 5.44 6.67 -15.74
C THR A 96 6.41 6.94 -14.59
N CYS A 97 6.57 8.23 -14.24
CA CYS A 97 7.36 8.63 -13.09
C CYS A 97 6.70 9.82 -12.39
N PHE A 98 6.46 9.68 -11.09
CA PHE A 98 6.10 10.78 -10.21
C PHE A 98 7.32 11.18 -9.39
N THR A 99 7.57 12.49 -9.28
CA THR A 99 8.79 12.97 -8.65
C THR A 99 8.63 14.31 -7.96
N GLY A 100 9.10 14.39 -6.72
CA GLY A 100 9.35 15.65 -6.02
C GLY A 100 10.59 16.40 -6.52
N ASN A 101 11.41 15.79 -7.37
CA ASN A 101 12.67 16.36 -7.89
C ASN A 101 12.83 16.10 -9.40
N HIS A 102 12.01 16.78 -10.19
CA HIS A 102 12.00 16.66 -11.65
C HIS A 102 13.37 16.91 -12.31
N LEU A 103 14.23 17.79 -11.76
CA LEU A 103 15.55 18.05 -12.33
C LEU A 103 16.45 16.80 -12.30
N LYS A 104 16.42 16.06 -11.19
CA LYS A 104 17.19 14.83 -11.02
C LYS A 104 16.71 13.73 -11.97
N VAL A 105 15.39 13.58 -12.10
CA VAL A 105 14.80 12.62 -13.05
C VAL A 105 15.10 12.99 -14.50
N MET A 106 15.00 14.28 -14.86
CA MET A 106 15.33 14.74 -16.21
C MET A 106 16.80 14.50 -16.57
N ASP A 107 17.73 14.72 -15.64
CA ASP A 107 19.15 14.41 -15.82
C ASP A 107 19.38 12.90 -16.03
N LEU A 108 18.72 12.06 -15.24
CA LEU A 108 18.74 10.60 -15.42
C LEU A 108 18.22 10.20 -16.81
N LEU A 109 17.03 10.65 -17.19
CA LEU A 109 16.42 10.34 -18.48
C LEU A 109 17.32 10.80 -19.64
N ALA A 110 17.95 11.96 -19.54
CA ALA A 110 18.90 12.45 -20.53
C ALA A 110 20.12 11.53 -20.68
N LYS A 111 20.64 10.95 -19.59
CA LYS A 111 21.73 9.95 -19.63
C LYS A 111 21.34 8.65 -20.34
N HIS A 112 20.05 8.31 -20.38
CA HIS A 112 19.50 7.19 -21.15
C HIS A 112 19.04 7.58 -22.57
N ASP A 113 19.39 8.78 -23.05
CA ASP A 113 18.96 9.37 -24.33
C ASP A 113 17.42 9.38 -24.48
N LEU A 114 16.71 9.59 -23.36
CA LEU A 114 15.27 9.82 -23.31
C LEU A 114 15.00 11.32 -23.29
N ARG A 115 15.04 11.93 -24.47
CA ARG A 115 14.80 13.36 -24.64
C ARG A 115 13.31 13.67 -24.58
N HIS A 116 12.99 14.85 -24.06
CA HIS A 116 11.63 15.37 -24.03
C HIS A 116 11.02 15.42 -25.45
N ARG A 117 9.78 14.92 -25.56
CA ARG A 117 8.95 15.01 -26.75
C ARG A 117 7.59 15.60 -26.36
N GLN A 118 7.19 16.68 -27.02
CA GLN A 118 5.89 17.33 -26.76
C GLN A 118 4.69 16.44 -27.10
N LYS A 119 4.85 15.54 -28.07
CA LYS A 119 3.83 14.57 -28.47
C LYS A 119 4.43 13.19 -28.35
N LEU A 120 3.83 12.39 -27.48
CA LEU A 120 4.10 10.97 -27.34
C LEU A 120 2.84 10.26 -27.84
N PHE A 121 3.03 9.22 -28.64
CA PHE A 121 1.97 8.28 -28.96
C PHE A 121 2.06 7.16 -27.92
N LEU A 122 0.97 6.96 -27.20
CA LEU A 122 0.84 5.90 -26.21
C LEU A 122 0.16 4.69 -26.85
N PRO A 123 0.40 3.46 -26.37
CA PRO A 123 -0.33 2.27 -26.81
C PRO A 123 -1.84 2.44 -26.68
N ALA A 124 -2.32 3.11 -25.63
CA ALA A 124 -3.72 3.52 -25.45
C ALA A 124 -4.28 4.45 -26.55
N ASP A 125 -3.44 5.11 -27.36
CA ASP A 125 -3.91 5.90 -28.52
C ASP A 125 -4.33 5.01 -29.70
N PHE A 126 -4.12 3.69 -29.61
CA PHE A 126 -4.44 2.71 -30.64
C PHE A 126 -5.22 1.52 -30.03
N GLY A 127 -6.06 0.88 -30.84
CA GLY A 127 -6.60 -0.42 -30.47
C GLY A 127 -5.46 -1.45 -30.38
N HIS A 128 -5.31 -2.08 -29.23
CA HIS A 128 -4.30 -3.10 -28.99
C HIS A 128 -4.85 -4.15 -28.02
N ASP A 129 -4.23 -5.33 -28.03
CA ASP A 129 -4.59 -6.46 -27.17
C ASP A 129 -3.48 -6.73 -26.16
N HIS A 130 -3.86 -7.12 -24.95
CA HIS A 130 -2.92 -7.61 -23.94
C HIS A 130 -2.78 -9.12 -24.13
N LEU A 131 -1.54 -9.60 -24.25
CA LEU A 131 -1.23 -11.01 -24.48
C LEU A 131 -0.26 -11.51 -23.41
N SER A 132 -0.59 -12.65 -22.81
CA SER A 132 0.31 -13.36 -21.92
C SER A 132 1.43 -14.00 -22.74
N LEU A 133 2.59 -14.21 -22.11
CA LEU A 133 3.70 -14.95 -22.71
C LEU A 133 3.29 -16.36 -23.17
N GLN A 134 2.32 -16.99 -22.51
CA GLN A 134 1.79 -18.30 -22.89
C GLN A 134 0.97 -18.28 -24.20
N CYS A 135 0.51 -17.12 -24.66
CA CYS A 135 -0.24 -16.99 -25.92
C CYS A 135 0.67 -17.12 -27.15
N HIS A 136 1.99 -17.03 -26.98
CA HIS A 136 2.96 -17.09 -28.06
C HIS A 136 3.47 -18.51 -28.28
N ALA A 137 3.61 -18.91 -29.54
CA ALA A 137 4.33 -20.13 -29.85
C ALA A 137 5.81 -19.98 -29.46
N ARG A 138 6.43 -21.05 -28.94
CA ARG A 138 7.81 -21.03 -28.43
C ARG A 138 8.84 -20.40 -29.37
N HIS A 139 8.71 -20.62 -30.68
CA HIS A 139 9.61 -20.08 -31.69
C HIS A 139 9.41 -18.58 -31.98
N GLN A 140 8.36 -17.96 -31.44
CA GLN A 140 8.06 -16.52 -31.55
C GLN A 140 8.53 -15.74 -30.31
N LEU A 141 8.87 -16.45 -29.22
CA LEU A 141 9.44 -15.84 -28.03
C LEU A 141 10.91 -15.46 -28.29
N PRO A 142 11.42 -14.40 -27.64
CA PRO A 142 12.86 -14.17 -27.50
C PRO A 142 13.58 -15.41 -26.98
N GLU A 143 14.86 -15.58 -27.36
CA GLU A 143 15.66 -16.76 -26.99
C GLU A 143 15.72 -16.94 -25.47
N GLU A 144 15.83 -15.84 -24.74
CA GLU A 144 15.87 -15.79 -23.29
C GLU A 144 14.55 -16.23 -22.64
N LEU A 145 13.41 -16.02 -23.32
CA LEU A 145 12.09 -16.44 -22.85
C LEU A 145 11.71 -17.85 -23.30
N ALA A 146 12.24 -18.31 -24.44
CA ALA A 146 11.91 -19.60 -25.02
C ALA A 146 12.33 -20.80 -24.14
N GLN A 147 13.33 -20.62 -23.27
CA GLN A 147 13.87 -21.64 -22.36
C GLN A 147 13.02 -21.94 -21.12
N PHE A 148 12.10 -21.05 -20.74
CA PHE A 148 11.25 -21.23 -19.55
C PHE A 148 10.22 -22.35 -19.75
N SER A 149 9.70 -23.00 -18.71
CA SER A 149 8.56 -23.91 -18.89
C SER A 149 7.24 -23.14 -19.09
N ASP A 150 6.15 -23.79 -19.49
CA ASP A 150 4.85 -23.10 -19.63
C ASP A 150 4.38 -22.55 -18.28
N ARG A 151 4.65 -23.28 -17.19
CA ARG A 151 4.44 -22.84 -15.81
C ARG A 151 5.24 -21.58 -15.49
N ASP A 152 6.50 -21.52 -15.91
CA ASP A 152 7.36 -20.37 -15.58
C ASP A 152 6.96 -19.13 -16.38
N LEU A 153 6.33 -19.29 -17.55
CA LEU A 153 5.77 -18.20 -18.35
C LEU A 153 4.38 -17.75 -17.89
N ASP A 154 3.79 -18.44 -16.91
CA ASP A 154 2.49 -18.10 -16.36
C ASP A 154 2.61 -16.92 -15.37
N TYR A 155 2.00 -15.79 -15.71
CA TYR A 155 2.07 -14.60 -14.87
C TYR A 155 1.41 -14.79 -13.51
N LEU A 156 0.38 -15.63 -13.41
CA LEU A 156 -0.24 -15.94 -12.12
C LEU A 156 0.74 -16.67 -11.21
N VAL A 157 1.57 -17.54 -11.78
CA VAL A 157 2.58 -18.28 -11.02
C VAL A 157 3.70 -17.35 -10.58
N PHE A 158 4.34 -16.64 -11.52
CA PHE A 158 5.51 -15.86 -11.16
C PHE A 158 5.18 -14.58 -10.37
N CYS A 159 4.01 -13.97 -10.57
CA CYS A 159 3.57 -12.85 -9.74
C CYS A 159 3.22 -13.30 -8.32
N LYS A 160 2.61 -14.48 -8.16
CA LYS A 160 2.35 -15.04 -6.83
C LYS A 160 3.65 -15.41 -6.10
N GLU A 161 4.59 -16.07 -6.78
CA GLU A 161 5.89 -16.40 -6.18
C GLU A 161 6.64 -15.13 -5.73
N LEU A 162 6.60 -14.06 -6.54
CA LEU A 162 7.19 -12.77 -6.17
C LEU A 162 6.44 -12.10 -5.02
N GLY A 163 5.10 -12.15 -5.04
CA GLY A 163 4.24 -11.66 -3.97
C GLY A 163 4.55 -12.34 -2.63
N ASP A 164 4.63 -13.67 -2.62
CA ASP A 164 4.98 -14.47 -1.45
C ASP A 164 6.41 -14.16 -0.98
N ALA A 165 7.36 -13.98 -1.89
CA ALA A 165 8.77 -13.72 -1.57
C ALA A 165 9.01 -12.33 -0.94
N LEU A 166 8.15 -11.36 -1.22
CA LEU A 166 8.23 -9.99 -0.74
C LEU A 166 7.11 -9.64 0.24
N GLU A 167 6.36 -10.62 0.73
CA GLU A 167 5.24 -10.44 1.67
C GLU A 167 4.25 -9.36 1.18
N MET A 168 3.96 -9.38 -0.12
CA MET A 168 3.13 -8.34 -0.74
C MET A 168 1.66 -8.50 -0.39
N PHE A 169 0.98 -7.38 -0.21
CA PHE A 169 -0.44 -7.32 0.12
C PHE A 169 -1.21 -6.52 -0.92
N PRO A 170 -2.46 -6.92 -1.25
CA PRO A 170 -3.30 -6.18 -2.19
C PRO A 170 -3.69 -4.82 -1.60
N VAL A 171 -3.72 -3.80 -2.45
CA VAL A 171 -4.14 -2.44 -2.08
C VAL A 171 -5.45 -2.15 -2.79
N GLU A 172 -6.48 -1.86 -2.01
CA GLU A 172 -7.73 -1.34 -2.56
C GLU A 172 -7.57 0.12 -2.99
N ASP A 173 -8.20 0.54 -4.09
CA ASP A 173 -8.14 1.91 -4.64
C ASP A 173 -8.49 3.03 -3.63
N GLY A 174 -9.08 2.70 -2.48
CA GLY A 174 -9.36 3.61 -1.37
C GLY A 174 -8.22 3.80 -0.36
N LEU A 175 -7.27 2.86 -0.27
CA LEU A 175 -6.21 2.80 0.74
C LEU A 175 -4.82 3.23 0.21
N ALA A 176 -4.70 3.57 -1.07
CA ALA A 176 -3.48 4.14 -1.65
C ALA A 176 -3.25 5.57 -1.14
N PHE A 177 -2.86 5.69 0.13
CA PHE A 177 -2.68 6.96 0.82
C PHE A 177 -1.31 7.55 0.53
N PHE A 178 -1.19 8.26 -0.58
CA PHE A 178 -0.01 9.09 -0.80
C PHE A 178 -0.05 10.33 0.10
N LEU A 179 0.52 10.24 1.30
CA LEU A 179 0.99 11.43 2.02
C LEU A 179 2.22 11.97 1.30
N SER A 180 2.16 13.24 0.89
CA SER A 180 3.33 13.87 0.28
C SER A 180 4.45 13.98 1.32
N LYS A 181 5.71 14.14 0.88
CA LYS A 181 6.82 14.41 1.81
C LYS A 181 6.50 15.54 2.81
N LYS A 182 5.91 16.63 2.32
CA LYS A 182 5.51 17.76 3.16
C LYS A 182 4.43 17.38 4.19
N ASP A 183 3.54 16.44 3.85
CA ASP A 183 2.54 15.92 4.78
C ASP A 183 3.21 15.06 5.85
N GLN A 184 4.09 14.14 5.43
CA GLN A 184 4.83 13.26 6.33
C GLN A 184 5.73 14.05 7.28
N ASP A 185 6.47 15.06 6.78
CA ASP A 185 7.29 15.94 7.62
C ASP A 185 6.46 16.68 8.68
N GLN A 186 5.16 16.96 8.42
CA GLN A 186 4.27 17.56 9.42
C GLN A 186 3.83 16.56 10.47
N VAL A 187 3.53 15.32 10.05
CA VAL A 187 3.18 14.22 10.96
C VAL A 187 4.36 13.89 11.87
N GLU A 188 5.56 13.68 11.31
CA GLU A 188 6.79 13.39 12.04
C GLU A 188 7.05 14.47 13.12
N ARG A 189 7.03 15.76 12.72
CA ARG A 189 7.17 16.87 13.67
C ARG A 189 6.10 16.90 14.75
N CYS A 190 4.87 16.47 14.45
CA CYS A 190 3.80 16.39 15.42
C CYS A 190 4.09 15.26 16.43
N LEU A 191 4.39 14.06 15.94
CA LEU A 191 4.64 12.87 16.75
C LEU A 191 5.90 13.01 17.62
N SER A 192 6.99 13.57 17.09
CA SER A 192 8.21 13.86 17.86
C SER A 192 7.97 14.85 19.02
N GLY A 193 6.88 15.62 18.98
CA GLY A 193 6.49 16.54 20.04
C GLY A 193 5.90 15.87 21.28
N HIS A 194 5.54 14.58 21.21
CA HIS A 194 4.94 13.83 22.32
C HIS A 194 5.86 12.67 22.76
N PRO A 195 6.25 12.58 24.04
CA PRO A 195 7.19 11.55 24.52
C PRO A 195 6.78 10.13 24.16
N ASP A 196 5.50 9.80 24.32
CA ASP A 196 4.99 8.44 24.08
C ASP A 196 4.75 8.14 22.60
N TYR A 197 4.70 9.17 21.74
CA TYR A 197 4.47 8.97 20.30
C TYR A 197 5.69 9.23 19.43
N ALA A 198 6.78 9.75 20.00
CA ALA A 198 8.03 9.98 19.29
C ALA A 198 8.59 8.71 18.64
N VAL A 199 8.31 7.52 19.19
CA VAL A 199 8.70 6.24 18.61
C VAL A 199 8.07 5.99 17.23
N PHE A 200 6.87 6.50 16.98
CA PHE A 200 6.16 6.36 15.71
C PHE A 200 6.53 7.47 14.71
N ALA A 201 7.36 8.44 15.09
CA ALA A 201 7.68 9.57 14.22
C ALA A 201 8.47 9.16 12.96
N ASP A 202 9.32 8.15 13.10
CA ASP A 202 10.17 7.65 12.00
C ASP A 202 9.48 6.57 11.14
N GLU A 203 8.33 6.06 11.60
CA GLU A 203 7.54 5.04 10.90
C GLU A 203 6.72 5.63 9.73
N ASP A 204 6.39 4.82 8.72
CA ASP A 204 5.45 5.27 7.68
C ASP A 204 4.06 5.42 8.31
N PHE A 205 3.59 6.66 8.43
CA PHE A 205 2.27 6.95 8.99
C PHE A 205 1.12 6.27 8.21
N GLY A 206 1.35 5.91 6.94
CA GLY A 206 0.43 5.07 6.18
C GLY A 206 0.24 3.70 6.81
N ALA A 207 1.29 3.09 7.37
CA ALA A 207 1.20 1.82 8.08
C ALA A 207 0.32 1.93 9.34
N VAL A 208 0.48 3.00 10.12
CA VAL A 208 -0.35 3.25 11.32
C VAL A 208 -1.84 3.41 10.96
N ILE A 209 -2.15 4.00 9.80
CA ILE A 209 -3.53 4.09 9.28
C ILE A 209 -4.06 2.71 8.88
N LEU A 210 -3.22 1.87 8.27
CA LEU A 210 -3.57 0.49 7.91
C LEU A 210 -3.80 -0.37 9.15
N ASP A 211 -2.95 -0.28 10.17
CA ASP A 211 -3.12 -0.99 11.44
C ASP A 211 -4.47 -0.67 12.10
N TRP A 212 -4.91 0.60 12.01
CA TRP A 212 -6.26 0.97 12.46
C TRP A 212 -7.36 0.31 11.62
N ASN A 213 -7.22 0.28 10.30
CA ASN A 213 -8.18 -0.40 9.43
C ASN A 213 -8.26 -1.91 9.75
N ASP A 214 -7.12 -2.57 9.94
CA ASP A 214 -7.03 -4.00 10.24
C ASP A 214 -7.68 -4.33 11.58
N PHE A 215 -7.43 -3.50 12.61
CA PHE A 215 -8.11 -3.62 13.89
C PHE A 215 -9.64 -3.47 13.76
N VAL A 216 -10.10 -2.53 12.94
CA VAL A 216 -11.55 -2.33 12.68
C VAL A 216 -12.13 -3.54 11.95
N GLU A 217 -11.42 -4.11 10.98
CA GLU A 217 -11.80 -5.33 10.28
C GLU A 217 -11.95 -6.54 11.20
N GLU A 218 -11.00 -6.70 12.12
CA GLU A 218 -11.06 -7.74 13.13
C GLU A 218 -12.31 -7.57 14.01
N CYS A 219 -12.59 -6.33 14.45
CA CYS A 219 -13.76 -5.97 15.24
C CYS A 219 -15.09 -6.19 14.51
N GLU A 220 -15.13 -6.03 13.18
CA GLU A 220 -16.32 -6.31 12.37
C GLU A 220 -16.55 -7.81 12.21
N ARG A 221 -15.49 -8.61 12.10
CA ARG A 221 -15.59 -10.07 11.90
C ARG A 221 -15.86 -10.81 13.21
N CYS A 222 -14.87 -10.83 14.08
CA CYS A 222 -14.89 -11.44 15.41
C CYS A 222 -13.53 -11.14 16.05
N PHE A 223 -13.47 -10.17 16.96
CA PHE A 223 -12.23 -9.81 17.64
C PHE A 223 -11.82 -10.92 18.61
N GLU A 224 -10.68 -11.57 18.37
CA GLU A 224 -10.27 -12.75 19.15
C GLU A 224 -9.42 -12.43 20.37
N GLY A 225 -8.87 -11.21 20.43
CA GLY A 225 -8.03 -10.76 21.54
C GLY A 225 -8.74 -10.55 22.88
N ASP A 226 -7.96 -10.18 23.89
CA ASP A 226 -8.42 -9.84 25.23
C ASP A 226 -8.72 -8.33 25.41
N LEU A 227 -9.08 -7.90 26.63
CA LEU A 227 -9.38 -6.49 26.89
C LEU A 227 -8.16 -5.58 26.72
N PHE A 228 -6.96 -6.08 27.01
CA PHE A 228 -5.73 -5.30 26.89
C PHE A 228 -5.34 -5.09 25.43
N GLU A 229 -5.44 -6.14 24.60
CA GLU A 229 -5.25 -6.05 23.15
C GLU A 229 -6.28 -5.13 22.51
N TYR A 230 -7.55 -5.22 22.93
CA TYR A 230 -8.59 -4.29 22.48
C TYR A 230 -8.24 -2.84 22.81
N GLN A 231 -7.76 -2.56 24.02
CA GLN A 231 -7.35 -1.22 24.43
C GLN A 231 -6.13 -0.70 23.63
N GLN A 232 -5.19 -1.57 23.25
CA GLN A 232 -4.09 -1.18 22.37
C GLN A 232 -4.60 -0.73 20.99
N GLY A 233 -5.57 -1.45 20.42
CA GLY A 233 -6.23 -1.01 19.17
C GLY A 233 -6.90 0.37 19.31
N LEU A 234 -7.51 0.66 20.46
CA LEU A 234 -8.09 1.98 20.74
C LEU A 234 -7.02 3.09 20.89
N GLN A 235 -5.85 2.76 21.43
CA GLN A 235 -4.72 3.68 21.55
C GLN A 235 -4.13 4.06 20.19
N LEU A 236 -4.17 3.18 19.19
CA LEU A 236 -3.82 3.54 17.81
C LEU A 236 -4.68 4.70 17.32
N ARG A 237 -5.99 4.68 17.63
CA ARG A 237 -6.90 5.76 17.25
C ARG A 237 -6.66 7.05 18.05
N ASP A 238 -6.20 6.97 19.29
CA ASP A 238 -5.73 8.14 20.06
C ASP A 238 -4.52 8.81 19.37
N LEU A 239 -3.54 8.02 18.91
CA LEU A 239 -2.38 8.53 18.17
C LEU A 239 -2.81 9.22 16.87
N LEU A 240 -3.68 8.58 16.10
CA LEU A 240 -4.23 9.18 14.87
C LEU A 240 -4.97 10.49 15.16
N GLN A 241 -5.74 10.53 16.25
CA GLN A 241 -6.43 11.76 16.67
C GLN A 241 -5.44 12.86 17.09
N TYR A 242 -4.37 12.51 17.80
CA TYR A 242 -3.34 13.45 18.19
C TYR A 242 -2.72 14.14 16.97
N VAL A 243 -2.40 13.36 15.93
CA VAL A 243 -1.91 13.90 14.66
C VAL A 243 -2.95 14.80 13.99
N LEU A 244 -4.22 14.37 13.91
CA LEU A 244 -5.30 15.19 13.34
C LEU A 244 -5.44 16.57 14.00
N GLU A 245 -5.19 16.67 15.31
CA GLU A 245 -5.28 17.92 16.07
C GLU A 245 -4.00 18.76 15.99
N GLY A 246 -2.85 18.14 15.72
CA GLY A 246 -1.54 18.81 15.67
C GLY A 246 -1.05 19.26 14.28
N VAL A 247 -1.68 18.80 13.20
CA VAL A 247 -1.26 19.15 11.82
C VAL A 247 -2.03 20.33 11.22
N SER A 248 -1.58 20.82 10.05
CA SER A 248 -2.25 21.91 9.34
C SER A 248 -3.69 21.54 8.92
N PRO A 249 -4.61 22.52 8.78
CA PRO A 249 -6.00 22.25 8.38
C PRO A 249 -6.15 21.50 7.07
N GLN A 250 -5.25 21.73 6.10
CA GLN A 250 -5.27 21.04 4.80
C GLN A 250 -4.95 19.55 4.96
N LEU A 251 -3.92 19.23 5.75
CA LEU A 251 -3.55 17.85 6.04
C LEU A 251 -4.62 17.16 6.90
N LYS A 252 -5.19 17.87 7.88
CA LYS A 252 -6.29 17.37 8.69
C LYS A 252 -7.47 16.91 7.83
N ILE A 253 -7.96 17.74 6.89
CA ILE A 253 -9.07 17.37 6.00
C ILE A 253 -8.75 16.12 5.18
N LYS A 254 -7.50 16.01 4.70
CA LYS A 254 -7.03 14.84 3.95
C LYS A 254 -7.07 13.58 4.82
N LEU A 255 -6.51 13.64 6.03
CA LEU A 255 -6.47 12.52 6.98
C LEU A 255 -7.88 12.15 7.48
N GLU A 256 -8.77 13.11 7.73
CA GLU A 256 -10.16 12.86 8.10
C GLU A 256 -10.90 12.12 7.00
N ARG A 257 -10.67 12.46 5.72
CA ARG A 257 -11.26 11.74 4.59
C ARG A 257 -10.78 10.29 4.54
N ILE A 258 -9.49 10.09 4.77
CA ILE A 258 -8.85 8.76 4.81
C ILE A 258 -9.46 7.90 5.93
N LEU A 259 -9.56 8.45 7.14
CA LEU A 259 -10.06 7.74 8.30
C LEU A 259 -11.59 7.59 8.32
N SER A 260 -12.31 8.27 7.43
CA SER A 260 -13.78 8.34 7.47
C SER A 260 -14.47 6.98 7.31
N ASP A 261 -13.95 6.10 6.44
CA ASP A 261 -14.53 4.77 6.22
C ASP A 261 -14.27 3.82 7.41
N PRO A 262 -13.01 3.59 7.85
CA PRO A 262 -12.78 2.74 9.03
C PRO A 262 -13.45 3.30 10.29
N ASP A 263 -13.48 4.61 10.50
CA ASP A 263 -14.21 5.20 11.64
C ASP A 263 -15.72 4.91 11.57
N GLN A 264 -16.34 4.95 10.38
CA GLN A 264 -17.75 4.61 10.22
C GLN A 264 -18.03 3.12 10.43
N ARG A 265 -17.16 2.25 9.92
CA ARG A 265 -17.22 0.79 10.13
C ARG A 265 -17.12 0.46 11.62
N PHE A 266 -16.14 1.04 12.31
CA PHE A 266 -15.98 0.86 13.74
C PHE A 266 -17.21 1.33 14.55
N ARG A 267 -17.76 2.51 14.23
CA ARG A 267 -18.99 3.00 14.87
C ARG A 267 -20.16 2.01 14.72
N LYS A 268 -20.28 1.32 13.58
CA LYS A 268 -21.30 0.29 13.37
C LYS A 268 -21.00 -0.98 14.16
N ALA A 269 -19.72 -1.34 14.28
CA ALA A 269 -19.25 -2.49 15.04
C ALA A 269 -19.42 -2.31 16.55
N LEU A 270 -19.41 -1.08 17.06
CA LEU A 270 -19.61 -0.78 18.48
C LEU A 270 -21.03 -1.15 18.96
N GLY A 271 -21.08 -1.80 20.13
CA GLY A 271 -22.28 -2.17 20.87
C GLY A 271 -22.34 -1.48 22.24
N ASP A 272 -23.54 -1.46 22.82
CA ASP A 272 -23.86 -0.88 24.14
C ASP A 272 -23.21 0.49 24.44
N HIS A 273 -23.63 1.52 23.70
CA HIS A 273 -23.16 2.90 23.85
C HIS A 273 -23.53 3.58 25.19
N ARG A 274 -24.23 2.88 26.09
CA ARG A 274 -24.54 3.40 27.44
C ARG A 274 -23.33 3.28 28.38
N LYS A 275 -22.42 2.35 28.07
CA LYS A 275 -21.17 2.12 28.79
C LYS A 275 -20.00 2.59 27.94
N ARG A 276 -18.92 2.99 28.60
CA ARG A 276 -17.69 3.43 27.94
C ARG A 276 -16.50 2.81 28.65
N LEU A 277 -15.44 2.57 27.89
CA LEU A 277 -14.12 2.33 28.47
C LEU A 277 -13.53 3.68 28.87
N ASP A 278 -12.76 3.73 29.95
CA ASP A 278 -12.10 4.96 30.37
C ASP A 278 -10.91 5.24 29.43
N PRO A 279 -10.90 6.39 28.74
CA PRO A 279 -9.79 6.75 27.88
C PRO A 279 -8.56 7.10 28.73
N PRO A 280 -7.34 6.92 28.19
CA PRO A 280 -6.12 7.34 28.89
C PRO A 280 -6.09 8.86 29.08
N GLU A 281 -5.51 9.31 30.21
CA GLU A 281 -5.41 10.73 30.56
C GLU A 281 -4.59 11.54 29.53
N GLU A 282 -3.55 10.90 28.99
CA GLU A 282 -2.71 11.43 27.91
C GLU A 282 -2.84 10.52 26.67
N PRO A 283 -2.78 11.08 25.45
CA PRO A 283 -2.66 12.49 25.13
C PRO A 283 -3.97 13.25 25.45
N ARG A 284 -3.86 14.52 25.83
CA ARG A 284 -5.05 15.39 25.95
C ARG A 284 -5.59 15.75 24.57
N LEU A 285 -6.65 15.06 24.18
CA LEU A 285 -7.39 15.30 22.93
C LEU A 285 -8.58 16.23 23.18
N THR A 286 -8.79 17.17 22.28
CA THR A 286 -9.93 18.11 22.32
C THR A 286 -11.20 17.49 21.76
N SER A 287 -11.07 16.53 20.85
CA SER A 287 -12.22 15.87 20.21
C SER A 287 -12.83 14.78 21.11
N GLU A 288 -14.13 14.54 20.93
CA GLU A 288 -14.83 13.44 21.58
C GLU A 288 -14.30 12.07 21.09
N ARG A 289 -13.84 11.25 22.02
CA ARG A 289 -13.25 9.93 21.72
C ARG A 289 -14.32 8.86 21.55
N PHE A 290 -15.02 8.91 20.42
CA PHE A 290 -16.12 7.97 20.13
C PHE A 290 -15.68 6.50 20.19
N TRP A 291 -14.40 6.21 19.91
CA TRP A 291 -13.88 4.83 19.89
C TRP A 291 -13.85 4.17 21.27
N TYR A 292 -13.99 4.94 22.36
CA TYR A 292 -14.19 4.41 23.71
C TYR A 292 -15.67 4.27 24.10
N GLN A 293 -16.62 4.65 23.23
CA GLN A 293 -18.07 4.65 23.52
C GLN A 293 -18.73 3.30 23.22
N GLY A 294 -18.32 2.31 24.01
CA GLY A 294 -18.80 0.94 23.94
C GLY A 294 -17.66 -0.03 23.71
N VAL A 295 -18.02 -1.23 23.28
CA VAL A 295 -17.09 -2.30 22.88
C VAL A 295 -17.62 -2.96 21.61
N CYS A 296 -16.78 -3.65 20.84
CA CYS A 296 -17.23 -4.31 19.62
C CYS A 296 -18.32 -5.37 19.91
N ARG A 297 -19.33 -5.46 19.04
CA ARG A 297 -20.44 -6.42 19.17
C ARG A 297 -19.97 -7.85 18.95
N ASN A 298 -19.07 -8.04 18.00
CA ASN A 298 -18.55 -9.34 17.59
C ASN A 298 -17.27 -9.64 18.37
N GLN A 299 -17.45 -9.86 19.66
CA GLN A 299 -16.38 -10.13 20.61
C GLN A 299 -16.17 -11.64 20.79
N GLY A 300 -14.91 -12.06 20.69
CA GLY A 300 -14.45 -13.40 20.98
C GLY A 300 -14.56 -13.76 22.46
N SER A 301 -14.11 -14.97 22.79
CA SER A 301 -14.32 -15.53 24.13
C SER A 301 -13.49 -14.83 25.21
N ASP A 302 -12.29 -14.36 24.87
CA ASP A 302 -11.35 -13.74 25.81
C ASP A 302 -11.78 -12.33 26.19
N LEU A 303 -12.00 -11.44 25.21
CA LEU A 303 -12.59 -10.11 25.47
C LEU A 303 -13.91 -10.21 26.24
N ARG A 304 -14.80 -11.14 25.87
CA ARG A 304 -16.08 -11.33 26.60
C ARG A 304 -15.86 -11.68 28.07
N ARG A 305 -14.95 -12.59 28.35
CA ARG A 305 -14.63 -13.03 29.71
C ARG A 305 -14.08 -11.87 30.54
N ASP A 306 -13.22 -11.05 29.97
CA ASP A 306 -12.63 -9.94 30.69
C ASP A 306 -13.63 -8.81 30.92
N LEU A 307 -14.51 -8.53 29.96
CA LEU A 307 -15.64 -7.62 30.16
C LEU A 307 -16.56 -8.09 31.29
N ILE A 308 -16.85 -9.39 31.41
CA ILE A 308 -17.61 -9.94 32.55
C ILE A 308 -16.87 -9.69 33.86
N ARG A 309 -15.56 -9.95 33.92
CA ARG A 309 -14.74 -9.74 35.13
C ARG A 309 -14.70 -8.28 35.56
N HIS A 310 -14.77 -7.36 34.60
CA HIS A 310 -14.82 -5.91 34.84
C HIS A 310 -16.25 -5.38 35.04
N GLY A 311 -17.26 -6.25 35.17
CA GLY A 311 -18.64 -5.86 35.48
C GLY A 311 -19.41 -5.24 34.31
N TRP A 312 -18.93 -5.39 33.06
CA TRP A 312 -19.54 -4.78 31.88
C TRP A 312 -20.97 -5.24 31.62
N TYR A 313 -21.37 -6.45 32.05
CA TYR A 313 -22.74 -6.98 31.87
C TYR A 313 -23.61 -6.90 33.13
N THR A 314 -23.10 -6.33 34.21
CA THR A 314 -23.91 -6.10 35.40
C THR A 314 -24.87 -4.92 35.12
N PRO A 315 -26.18 -5.05 35.44
CA PRO A 315 -27.21 -4.06 35.11
C PRO A 315 -26.94 -2.65 35.64
#